data_AF-A0A8X6M9V0-F1
#
_entry.id   AF-A0A8X6M9V0-F1
#
_cell.length_a   1.000
_cell.length_b   1.000
_cell.length_c   1.000
_cell.angle_alpha   90.00
_cell.angle_beta   90.00
_cell.angle_gamma   90.00
#
_symmetry.space_group_name_H-M   'P 1'
#
loop_
_entity.id
_entity.type
_entity.pdbx_description
1 polymer ?
#
loop_
_entity_poly.entity_id
_entity_poly.type
_entity_poly.pdbx_seq_one_letter_code
_entity_poly.pdbx_strand_id
1 'polypeptide(L)'
;MYFLVLLVVFQLSFVSFKVVGLPDVPNIDPDGNAFVSAFTQEVKSSSVLSELFDMKGNSGEGLGQYIYNDARKNLQSFGVEDAENAAAYATQHLSQDFPVLTFDTLVKVFGTIMARYLSSEGILNEGNSQTLAMEYAKSFEDSANSNMNSQVGSKFIAIGQGFVPFVTSIVQMTPEKGNKIATYFGDAWKLEAASRSA
;
A
#
# COMPACT_ATOMS: atom_id res chain seq x y z
N MET A 1 -30.37 9.20 -31.84
CA MET A 1 -30.85 9.56 -30.49
C MET A 1 -30.52 8.42 -29.52
N TYR A 2 -29.22 8.16 -29.29
CA TYR A 2 -28.72 7.02 -28.50
C TYR A 2 -27.60 7.46 -27.53
N PHE A 3 -27.64 8.71 -27.06
CA PHE A 3 -26.62 9.28 -26.18
C PHE A 3 -27.10 9.57 -24.75
N LEU A 4 -28.37 9.30 -24.43
CA LEU A 4 -28.94 9.62 -23.11
C LEU A 4 -29.22 8.40 -22.20
N VAL A 5 -29.16 7.17 -22.72
CA VAL A 5 -29.52 5.97 -21.92
C VAL A 5 -28.31 5.36 -21.19
N LEU A 6 -27.08 5.66 -21.64
CA LEU A 6 -25.85 5.21 -20.97
C LEU A 6 -25.47 6.03 -19.73
N LEU A 7 -26.02 7.24 -19.58
CA LEU A 7 -25.73 8.10 -18.42
C LEU A 7 -26.57 7.76 -17.17
N VAL A 8 -27.68 7.05 -17.34
CA VAL A 8 -28.59 6.71 -16.22
C VAL A 8 -28.21 5.37 -15.57
N VAL A 9 -27.55 4.47 -16.31
CA VAL A 9 -27.09 3.18 -15.75
C VAL A 9 -25.79 3.34 -14.95
N PHE A 10 -24.99 4.39 -15.21
CA PHE A 10 -23.79 4.69 -14.42
C PHE A 10 -24.05 5.48 -13.12
N GLN A 11 -25.29 5.92 -12.89
CA GLN A 11 -25.69 6.70 -11.70
C GLN A 11 -26.43 5.88 -10.64
N LEU A 12 -26.75 4.61 -10.90
CA LEU A 12 -27.60 3.80 -10.01
C LEU A 12 -26.90 2.59 -9.36
N SER A 13 -25.59 2.45 -9.52
CA SER A 13 -24.78 1.49 -8.76
C SER A 13 -24.05 2.12 -7.57
N PHE A 14 -24.46 3.31 -7.13
CA PHE A 14 -24.20 3.74 -5.75
C PHE A 14 -25.17 2.99 -4.83
N VAL A 15 -24.97 1.67 -4.70
CA VAL A 15 -25.28 1.03 -3.43
C VAL A 15 -24.46 1.82 -2.44
N SER A 16 -25.17 2.55 -1.58
CA SER A 16 -24.58 3.32 -0.51
C SER A 16 -23.75 2.35 0.33
N PHE A 17 -22.46 2.24 0.04
CA PHE A 17 -21.48 2.08 1.09
C PHE A 17 -21.81 3.24 2.02
N LYS A 18 -22.50 2.93 3.12
CA LYS A 18 -22.28 3.69 4.34
C LYS A 18 -20.77 3.65 4.48
N VAL A 19 -20.12 4.72 4.04
CA VAL A 19 -18.89 5.18 4.65
C VAL A 19 -19.31 5.39 6.10
N VAL A 20 -19.23 4.30 6.87
CA VAL A 20 -19.16 4.36 8.32
C VAL A 20 -18.14 5.44 8.54
N GLY A 21 -18.60 6.56 9.12
CA GLY A 21 -17.93 7.85 9.05
C GLY A 21 -16.43 7.64 9.13
N LEU A 22 -15.70 8.18 8.13
CA LEU A 22 -14.24 8.08 8.06
C LEU A 22 -13.72 8.17 9.49
N PRO A 23 -13.15 7.09 10.06
CA PRO A 23 -12.50 7.25 11.34
C PRO A 23 -11.52 8.40 11.15
N ASP A 24 -11.54 9.37 12.08
CA ASP A 24 -10.45 10.34 12.19
C ASP A 24 -9.18 9.55 11.94
N VAL A 25 -8.46 9.88 10.85
CA VAL A 25 -7.26 9.15 10.46
C VAL A 25 -6.41 9.09 11.72
N PRO A 26 -6.25 7.91 12.36
CA PRO A 26 -5.62 7.89 13.65
C PRO A 26 -4.20 8.40 13.43
N ASN A 27 -3.83 9.42 14.20
CA ASN A 27 -2.43 9.76 14.33
C ASN A 27 -1.70 8.46 14.68
N ILE A 28 -0.67 8.10 13.92
CA ILE A 28 0.06 6.85 14.19
C ILE A 28 0.51 6.93 15.64
N ASP A 29 0.18 5.91 16.43
CA ASP A 29 0.57 5.84 17.83
C ASP A 29 2.12 5.83 17.98
N PRO A 30 2.66 6.02 19.19
CA PRO A 30 4.12 6.03 19.38
C PRO A 30 4.82 4.79 18.81
N ASP A 31 4.17 3.62 18.90
CA ASP A 31 4.68 2.33 18.45
C ASP A 31 4.75 2.26 16.91
N GLY A 32 3.71 2.73 16.23
CA GLY A 32 3.71 2.89 14.78
C GLY A 32 4.73 3.91 14.30
N ASN A 33 4.98 5.00 15.03
CA ASN A 33 6.04 5.94 14.68
C ASN A 33 7.43 5.31 14.85
N ALA A 34 7.62 4.49 15.88
CA ALA A 34 8.85 3.73 16.08
C ALA A 34 9.06 2.70 14.95
N PHE A 35 8.01 1.98 14.55
CA PHE A 35 8.03 1.08 13.40
C PHE A 35 8.44 1.81 12.12
N VAL A 36 7.77 2.91 11.78
CA VAL A 36 8.05 3.68 10.55
C VAL A 36 9.48 4.19 10.55
N SER A 37 9.96 4.67 11.69
CA SER A 37 11.34 5.17 11.84
C SER A 37 12.37 4.08 11.66
N ALA A 38 12.17 2.92 12.29
CA ALA A 38 13.06 1.76 12.15
C ALA A 38 13.07 1.23 10.71
N PHE A 39 11.90 1.06 10.09
CA PHE A 39 11.79 0.64 8.69
C PHE A 39 12.51 1.61 7.75
N THR A 40 12.32 2.91 7.96
CA THR A 40 12.99 3.95 7.17
C THR A 40 14.50 3.89 7.31
N GLN A 41 15.00 3.63 8.53
CA GLN A 41 16.42 3.48 8.80
C GLN A 41 16.99 2.27 8.06
N GLU A 42 16.34 1.10 8.14
CA GLU A 42 16.77 -0.13 7.47
C GLU A 42 16.86 0.06 5.95
N VAL A 43 15.83 0.69 5.35
CA VAL A 43 15.81 0.98 3.91
C VAL A 43 16.96 1.91 3.50
N LYS A 44 17.26 2.93 4.33
CA LYS A 44 18.36 3.87 4.07
C LYS A 44 19.75 3.25 4.26
N SER A 45 19.89 2.23 5.10
CA SER A 45 21.16 1.54 5.32
C SER A 45 21.47 0.44 4.31
N SER A 46 20.47 -0.13 3.63
CA SER A 46 20.67 -1.15 2.59
C SER A 46 20.72 -0.52 1.20
N SER A 47 21.80 -0.80 0.45
CA SER A 47 21.93 -0.36 -0.94
C SER A 47 20.86 -1.00 -1.84
N VAL A 48 20.49 -2.25 -1.57
CA VAL A 48 19.46 -2.99 -2.31
C VAL A 48 18.09 -2.35 -2.08
N LEU A 49 17.74 -2.07 -0.82
CA LEU A 49 16.48 -1.41 -0.50
C LEU A 49 16.44 0.04 -1.00
N SER A 50 17.56 0.75 -0.90
CA SER A 50 17.69 2.11 -1.45
C SER A 50 17.43 2.12 -2.96
N GLU A 51 17.97 1.16 -3.69
CA GLU A 51 17.70 1.00 -5.13
C GLU A 51 16.25 0.60 -5.40
N LEU A 52 15.67 -0.32 -4.62
CA LEU A 52 14.28 -0.75 -4.76
C LEU A 52 13.30 0.43 -4.71
N PHE A 53 13.46 1.30 -3.72
CA PHE A 53 12.58 2.45 -3.49
C PHE A 53 12.97 3.69 -4.31
N ASP A 54 14.12 3.71 -4.99
CA ASP A 54 14.44 4.75 -5.97
C ASP A 54 13.70 4.49 -7.29
N MET A 55 12.54 5.15 -7.42
CA MET A 55 11.67 5.05 -8.59
C MET A 55 12.04 5.99 -9.74
N LYS A 56 13.20 6.67 -9.70
CA LYS A 56 13.66 7.48 -10.84
C LYS A 56 13.64 6.66 -12.13
N GLY A 57 13.04 7.23 -13.18
CA GLY A 57 12.90 6.59 -14.49
C GLY A 57 11.74 5.61 -14.63
N ASN A 58 10.96 5.36 -13.57
CA ASN A 58 9.69 4.64 -13.65
C ASN A 58 8.52 5.62 -13.87
N SER A 59 7.35 5.10 -14.28
CA SER A 59 6.13 5.90 -14.43
C SER A 59 5.09 5.52 -13.37
N GLY A 60 4.28 6.50 -12.98
CA GLY A 60 3.23 6.29 -11.98
C GLY A 60 2.04 5.54 -12.45
N GLU A 61 1.75 5.69 -13.73
CA GLU A 61 0.81 4.83 -14.41
C GLU A 61 1.28 3.37 -14.35
N GLY A 62 2.58 3.11 -14.59
CA GLY A 62 3.16 1.77 -14.49
C GLY A 62 3.08 1.18 -13.09
N LEU A 63 3.47 1.95 -12.07
CA LEU A 63 3.39 1.51 -10.67
C LEU A 63 1.92 1.31 -10.23
N GLY A 64 1.03 2.25 -10.57
CA GLY A 64 -0.39 2.21 -10.22
C GLY A 64 -1.10 1.02 -10.86
N GLN A 65 -0.84 0.77 -12.15
CA GLN A 65 -1.39 -0.39 -12.84
C GLN A 65 -0.85 -1.71 -12.26
N TYR A 66 0.43 -1.76 -11.89
CA TYR A 66 0.99 -2.92 -11.23
C TYR A 66 0.33 -3.18 -9.87
N ILE A 67 0.31 -2.19 -8.97
CA ILE A 67 -0.27 -2.32 -7.63
C ILE A 67 -1.76 -2.68 -7.74
N TYR A 68 -2.49 -2.09 -8.69
CA TYR A 68 -3.91 -2.41 -8.92
C TYR A 68 -4.08 -3.89 -9.26
N ASN A 69 -3.30 -4.39 -10.23
CA ASN A 69 -3.41 -5.78 -10.68
C ASN A 69 -2.99 -6.76 -9.59
N ASP A 70 -1.92 -6.46 -8.86
CA ASP A 70 -1.43 -7.31 -7.77
C ASP A 70 -2.41 -7.31 -6.58
N ALA A 71 -2.89 -6.14 -6.15
CA ALA A 71 -3.90 -6.01 -5.12
C ALA A 71 -5.18 -6.77 -5.50
N ARG A 72 -5.71 -6.58 -6.71
CA ARG A 72 -6.90 -7.29 -7.19
C ARG A 72 -6.72 -8.80 -7.10
N LYS A 73 -5.58 -9.33 -7.58
CA LYS A 73 -5.29 -10.77 -7.55
C LYS A 73 -5.23 -11.31 -6.12
N ASN A 74 -4.56 -10.60 -5.20
CA ASN A 74 -4.44 -11.02 -3.81
C ASN A 74 -5.79 -10.90 -3.06
N LEU A 75 -6.55 -9.84 -3.29
CA LEU A 75 -7.89 -9.68 -2.70
C LEU A 75 -8.84 -10.80 -3.17
N GLN A 76 -8.80 -11.17 -4.45
CA GLN A 76 -9.53 -12.33 -4.96
C GLN A 76 -9.12 -13.64 -4.27
N SER A 77 -7.81 -13.87 -4.08
CA SER A 77 -7.34 -15.08 -3.41
C SER A 77 -7.70 -15.12 -1.91
N PHE A 78 -7.88 -13.97 -1.28
CA PHE A 78 -8.37 -13.85 0.10
C PHE A 78 -9.90 -13.97 0.21
N GLY A 79 -10.62 -14.06 -0.91
CA GLY A 79 -12.08 -14.20 -0.94
C GLY A 79 -12.86 -12.89 -0.83
N VAL A 80 -12.25 -11.75 -1.18
CA VAL A 80 -12.96 -10.46 -1.25
C VAL A 80 -13.92 -10.46 -2.44
N GLU A 81 -15.21 -10.31 -2.16
CA GLU A 81 -16.29 -10.36 -3.16
C GLU A 81 -16.16 -9.27 -4.23
N ASP A 82 -15.75 -8.06 -3.83
CA ASP A 82 -15.54 -6.90 -4.71
C ASP A 82 -14.07 -6.46 -4.75
N ALA A 83 -13.20 -7.42 -5.10
CA ALA A 83 -11.75 -7.21 -5.16
C ALA A 83 -11.34 -6.11 -6.16
N GLU A 84 -12.14 -5.88 -7.21
CA GLU A 84 -11.88 -4.84 -8.21
C GLU A 84 -12.04 -3.45 -7.63
N ASN A 85 -13.17 -3.16 -6.96
CA ASN A 85 -13.37 -1.84 -6.36
C ASN A 85 -12.42 -1.59 -5.19
N ALA A 86 -12.12 -2.62 -4.40
CA ALA A 86 -11.12 -2.51 -3.33
C ALA A 86 -9.70 -2.20 -3.88
N ALA A 87 -9.27 -2.86 -4.96
CA ALA A 87 -7.99 -2.57 -5.62
C ALA A 87 -7.97 -1.18 -6.27
N ALA A 88 -9.10 -0.74 -6.85
CA ALA A 88 -9.24 0.61 -7.39
C ALA A 88 -9.10 1.66 -6.29
N TYR A 89 -9.78 1.48 -5.14
CA TYR A 89 -9.66 2.38 -4.00
C TYR A 89 -8.21 2.48 -3.49
N ALA A 90 -7.51 1.35 -3.40
CA ALA A 90 -6.11 1.29 -2.95
C ALA A 90 -5.14 2.08 -3.85
N THR A 91 -5.50 2.32 -5.12
CA THR A 91 -4.58 2.86 -6.14
C THR A 91 -5.05 4.15 -6.80
N GLN A 92 -6.28 4.62 -6.55
CA GLN A 92 -6.90 5.75 -7.25
C GLN A 92 -6.10 7.07 -7.17
N HIS A 93 -5.28 7.25 -6.15
CA HIS A 93 -4.46 8.46 -5.94
C HIS A 93 -3.04 8.32 -6.53
N LEU A 94 -2.58 7.10 -6.82
CA LEU A 94 -1.17 6.83 -7.11
C LEU A 94 -0.68 7.44 -8.43
N SER A 95 -1.54 7.50 -9.46
CA SER A 95 -1.17 8.04 -10.78
C SER A 95 -1.06 9.56 -10.79
N GLN A 96 -1.89 10.25 -10.01
CA GLN A 96 -1.89 11.71 -9.91
C GLN A 96 -0.70 12.21 -9.08
N ASP A 97 -0.28 11.45 -8.07
CA ASP A 97 0.76 11.85 -7.11
C ASP A 97 2.16 11.31 -7.45
N PHE A 98 2.31 10.50 -8.50
CA PHE A 98 3.59 9.84 -8.78
C PHE A 98 4.79 10.74 -9.06
N PRO A 99 4.69 11.87 -9.79
CA PRO A 99 5.84 12.75 -10.02
C PRO A 99 6.49 13.27 -8.73
N VAL A 100 5.78 13.18 -7.60
CA VAL A 100 6.23 13.65 -6.30
C VAL A 100 6.53 12.49 -5.31
N LEU A 101 6.43 11.23 -5.76
CA LEU A 101 6.84 10.05 -5.00
C LEU A 101 8.37 9.94 -4.99
N THR A 102 8.99 10.81 -4.20
CA THR A 102 10.41 10.70 -3.86
C THR A 102 10.66 9.40 -3.10
N PHE A 103 11.91 8.95 -3.10
CA PHE A 103 12.39 7.86 -2.26
C PHE A 103 11.84 7.93 -0.82
N ASP A 104 12.03 9.06 -0.13
CA ASP A 104 11.56 9.23 1.26
C ASP A 104 10.03 9.11 1.39
N THR A 105 9.29 9.58 0.38
CA THR A 105 7.83 9.50 0.37
C THR A 105 7.36 8.05 0.28
N LEU A 106 7.91 7.29 -0.66
CA LEU A 106 7.54 5.89 -0.87
C LEU A 106 7.83 5.06 0.39
N VAL A 107 9.04 5.19 0.94
CA VAL A 107 9.44 4.46 2.15
C VAL A 107 8.49 4.78 3.30
N LYS A 108 8.17 6.06 3.51
CA LYS A 108 7.24 6.48 4.56
C LYS A 108 5.82 5.96 4.34
N VAL A 109 5.31 5.96 3.10
CA VAL A 109 3.98 5.42 2.78
C VAL A 109 3.90 3.94 3.12
N PHE A 110 4.83 3.13 2.61
CA PHE A 110 4.83 1.69 2.87
C PHE A 110 4.98 1.38 4.36
N GLY A 111 5.87 2.09 5.06
CA GLY A 111 5.98 1.98 6.51
C GLY A 111 4.68 2.35 7.24
N THR A 112 4.02 3.45 6.83
CA THR A 112 2.79 3.95 7.45
C THR A 112 1.61 3.01 7.25
N ILE A 113 1.45 2.47 6.04
CA ILE A 113 0.40 1.48 5.73
C ILE A 113 0.55 0.29 6.66
N MET A 114 1.77 -0.23 6.79
CA MET A 114 2.02 -1.40 7.62
C MET A 114 1.82 -1.10 9.10
N ALA A 115 2.41 -0.02 9.61
CA ALA A 115 2.25 0.39 11.01
C ALA A 115 0.79 0.51 11.43
N ARG A 116 -0.04 1.16 10.59
CA ARG A 116 -1.48 1.29 10.84
C ARG A 116 -2.20 -0.04 10.82
N TYR A 117 -1.90 -0.89 9.84
CA TYR A 117 -2.49 -2.21 9.77
C TYR A 117 -2.15 -3.02 11.03
N LEU A 118 -0.87 -3.10 11.41
CA LEU A 118 -0.43 -3.88 12.58
C LEU A 118 -0.98 -3.34 13.89
N SER A 119 -1.02 -2.02 14.08
CA SER A 119 -1.64 -1.40 15.25
C SER A 119 -3.14 -1.72 15.31
N SER A 120 -3.84 -1.63 14.18
CA SER A 120 -5.28 -1.92 14.11
C SER A 120 -5.65 -3.39 14.32
N GLU A 121 -4.69 -4.31 14.17
CA GLU A 121 -4.84 -5.74 14.46
C GLU A 121 -4.36 -6.08 15.88
N GLY A 122 -3.88 -5.10 16.66
CA GLY A 122 -3.33 -5.30 18.00
C GLY A 122 -2.00 -6.07 18.02
N ILE A 123 -1.31 -6.13 16.88
CA ILE A 123 -0.03 -6.84 16.71
C ILE A 123 1.12 -5.93 17.14
N LEU A 124 1.05 -4.65 16.78
CA LEU A 124 2.12 -3.69 17.05
C LEU A 124 2.07 -3.21 18.51
N ASN A 125 3.24 -3.18 19.16
CA ASN A 125 3.43 -2.62 20.49
C ASN A 125 4.90 -2.18 20.71
N GLU A 126 5.16 -1.48 21.81
CA GLU A 126 6.49 -1.00 22.20
C GLU A 126 7.58 -2.08 22.14
N GLY A 127 7.23 -3.32 22.52
CA GLY A 127 8.18 -4.44 22.61
C GLY A 127 8.56 -5.07 21.27
N ASN A 128 7.79 -4.86 20.20
CA ASN A 128 8.03 -5.53 18.91
C ASN A 128 8.10 -4.59 17.69
N SER A 129 7.85 -3.29 17.86
CA SER A 129 7.79 -2.33 16.74
C SER A 129 9.06 -2.30 15.90
N GLN A 130 10.24 -2.31 16.52
CA GLN A 130 11.52 -2.33 15.81
C GLN A 130 11.77 -3.66 15.11
N THR A 131 11.53 -4.79 15.80
CA THR A 131 11.74 -6.13 15.23
C THR A 131 10.84 -6.36 14.02
N LEU A 132 9.56 -6.02 14.12
CA LEU A 132 8.62 -6.13 13.00
C LEU A 132 9.01 -5.22 11.83
N ALA A 133 9.54 -4.03 12.09
CA ALA A 133 10.03 -3.14 11.05
C ALA A 133 11.26 -3.71 10.31
N MET A 134 12.17 -4.36 11.04
CA MET A 134 13.32 -5.05 10.46
C MET A 134 12.89 -6.26 9.64
N GLU A 135 11.96 -7.07 10.14
CA GLU A 135 11.39 -8.21 9.39
C GLU A 135 10.67 -7.74 8.12
N TYR A 136 9.97 -6.62 8.20
CA TYR A 136 9.32 -6.02 7.04
C TYR A 136 10.33 -5.54 6.00
N ALA A 137 11.39 -4.83 6.42
CA ALA A 137 12.49 -4.43 5.55
C ALA A 137 13.19 -5.65 4.91
N LYS A 138 13.42 -6.71 5.70
CA LYS A 138 14.02 -7.95 5.22
C LYS A 138 13.18 -8.64 4.15
N SER A 139 11.85 -8.62 4.29
CA SER A 139 10.92 -9.14 3.28
C SER A 139 11.07 -8.41 1.94
N PHE A 140 11.20 -7.09 1.95
CA PHE A 140 11.53 -6.32 0.73
C PHE A 140 12.91 -6.63 0.19
N GLU A 141 13.91 -6.82 1.05
CA GLU A 141 15.29 -7.08 0.62
C GLU A 141 15.40 -8.45 -0.05
N ASP A 142 14.75 -9.48 0.51
CA ASP A 142 14.66 -10.81 -0.10
C ASP A 142 13.93 -10.77 -1.43
N SER A 143 12.86 -10.00 -1.51
CA SER A 143 12.12 -9.81 -2.75
C SER A 143 12.93 -9.06 -3.81
N ALA A 144 13.64 -8.01 -3.42
CA ALA A 144 14.53 -7.25 -4.30
C ALA A 144 15.64 -8.13 -4.87
N ASN A 145 16.34 -8.89 -4.02
CA ASN A 145 17.39 -9.81 -4.45
C ASN A 145 16.87 -10.89 -5.41
N SER A 146 15.62 -11.31 -5.26
CA SER A 146 15.02 -12.36 -6.10
C SER A 146 14.48 -11.82 -7.44
N ASN A 147 14.02 -10.57 -7.47
CA ASN A 147 13.22 -10.07 -8.59
C ASN A 147 13.84 -8.88 -9.34
N MET A 148 14.67 -8.05 -8.69
CA MET A 148 15.24 -6.87 -9.35
C MET A 148 16.28 -7.28 -10.39
N ASN A 149 16.03 -6.82 -11.62
CA ASN A 149 16.88 -7.03 -12.78
C ASN A 149 16.64 -5.91 -13.80
N SER A 150 17.28 -5.99 -14.98
CA SER A 150 17.22 -4.94 -16.01
C SER A 150 15.85 -4.78 -16.71
N GLN A 151 14.86 -5.65 -16.44
CA GLN A 151 13.53 -5.55 -17.03
C GLN A 151 12.72 -4.40 -16.42
N VAL A 152 11.98 -3.71 -17.29
CA VAL A 152 11.01 -2.69 -16.87
C VAL A 152 9.94 -3.34 -15.99
N GLY A 153 9.72 -2.77 -14.80
CA GLY A 153 8.75 -3.28 -13.83
C GLY A 153 9.28 -4.32 -12.84
N SER A 154 10.55 -4.73 -12.92
CA SER A 154 11.17 -5.64 -11.94
C SER A 154 11.12 -5.09 -10.50
N LYS A 155 11.30 -3.78 -10.33
CA LYS A 155 11.12 -3.08 -9.05
C LYS A 155 9.68 -3.14 -8.54
N PHE A 156 8.69 -3.06 -9.42
CA PHE A 156 7.28 -3.16 -9.02
C PHE A 156 6.98 -4.55 -8.48
N ILE A 157 7.49 -5.59 -9.16
CA ILE A 157 7.40 -6.98 -8.70
C ILE A 157 8.02 -7.14 -7.32
N ALA A 158 9.24 -6.61 -7.13
CA ALA A 158 9.93 -6.67 -5.85
C ALA A 158 9.17 -5.93 -4.72
N ILE A 159 8.47 -4.82 -5.01
CA ILE A 159 7.63 -4.15 -4.02
C ILE A 159 6.42 -4.99 -3.63
N GLY A 160 5.67 -5.52 -4.61
CA GLY A 160 4.48 -6.33 -4.33
C GLY A 160 4.83 -7.60 -3.56
N GLN A 161 5.89 -8.29 -3.98
CA GLN A 161 6.38 -9.50 -3.33
C GLN A 161 7.18 -9.24 -2.04
N GLY A 162 7.59 -8.01 -1.76
CA GLY A 162 8.10 -7.64 -0.43
C GLY A 162 6.98 -7.44 0.58
N PHE A 163 5.81 -6.96 0.12
CA PHE A 163 4.67 -6.64 0.97
C PHE A 163 3.87 -7.88 1.39
N VAL A 164 3.38 -8.65 0.41
CA VAL A 164 2.38 -9.70 0.65
C VAL A 164 2.91 -10.83 1.55
N PRO A 165 4.12 -11.39 1.32
CA PRO A 165 4.66 -12.45 2.16
C PRO A 165 4.79 -12.06 3.63
N PHE A 166 5.26 -10.84 3.91
CA PHE A 166 5.32 -10.33 5.28
C PHE A 166 3.92 -10.34 5.92
N VAL A 167 2.93 -9.73 5.29
CA VAL A 167 1.56 -9.71 5.86
C VAL A 167 1.06 -11.13 6.14
N THR A 168 1.25 -12.05 5.20
CA THR A 168 0.76 -13.42 5.35
C THR A 168 1.55 -14.26 6.35
N SER A 169 2.77 -13.85 6.74
CA SER A 169 3.58 -14.57 7.74
C SER A 169 3.13 -14.26 9.17
N ILE A 170 2.60 -13.06 9.40
CA ILE A 170 2.17 -12.60 10.73
C ILE A 170 0.64 -12.54 10.88
N VAL A 171 -0.12 -12.57 9.79
CA VAL A 171 -1.59 -12.51 9.82
C VAL A 171 -2.24 -13.59 8.96
N GLN A 172 -3.17 -14.33 9.55
CA GLN A 172 -4.09 -15.17 8.79
C GLN A 172 -5.05 -14.28 7.98
N MET A 173 -4.92 -14.33 6.66
CA MET A 173 -5.72 -13.52 5.75
C MET A 173 -7.17 -13.99 5.65
N THR A 174 -8.08 -13.03 5.72
CA THR A 174 -9.52 -13.18 5.50
C THR A 174 -9.99 -12.10 4.53
N PRO A 175 -11.19 -12.21 3.93
CA PRO A 175 -11.74 -11.16 3.07
C PRO A 175 -11.77 -9.79 3.78
N GLU A 176 -12.19 -9.76 5.04
CA GLU A 176 -12.26 -8.53 5.85
C GLU A 176 -10.90 -7.86 6.00
N LYS A 177 -9.86 -8.64 6.30
CA LYS A 177 -8.49 -8.13 6.45
C LYS A 177 -7.90 -7.66 5.13
N GLY A 178 -8.21 -8.36 4.03
CA GLY A 178 -7.87 -7.91 2.68
C GLY A 178 -8.44 -6.51 2.39
N ASN A 179 -9.73 -6.32 2.62
CA ASN A 179 -10.39 -5.01 2.46
C ASN A 179 -9.79 -3.93 3.36
N LYS A 180 -9.45 -4.27 4.60
CA LYS A 180 -8.83 -3.34 5.56
C LYS A 180 -7.46 -2.86 5.07
N ILE A 181 -6.61 -3.76 4.55
CA ILE A 181 -5.32 -3.40 3.96
C ILE A 181 -5.51 -2.48 2.75
N ALA A 182 -6.43 -2.82 1.83
CA ALA A 182 -6.72 -2.01 0.65
C ALA A 182 -7.15 -0.58 1.03
N THR A 183 -7.94 -0.46 2.11
CA THR A 183 -8.35 0.83 2.66
C THR A 183 -7.14 1.63 3.18
N TYR A 184 -6.25 1.00 3.94
CA TYR A 184 -5.04 1.67 4.43
C TYR A 184 -4.11 2.14 3.31
N PHE A 185 -4.00 1.37 2.21
CA PHE A 185 -3.29 1.84 1.02
C PHE A 185 -3.91 3.12 0.46
N GLY A 186 -5.22 3.11 0.17
CA GLY A 186 -5.91 4.28 -0.40
C GLY A 186 -5.78 5.53 0.49
N ASP A 187 -5.92 5.36 1.81
CA ASP A 187 -5.83 6.45 2.77
C ASP A 187 -4.40 7.01 2.91
N ALA A 188 -3.38 6.15 2.86
CA ALA A 188 -1.99 6.59 2.96
C ALA A 188 -1.57 7.46 1.77
N TRP A 189 -1.97 7.09 0.55
CA TRP A 189 -1.73 7.93 -0.62
C TRP A 189 -2.44 9.27 -0.52
N LYS A 190 -3.72 9.25 -0.11
CA LYS A 190 -4.52 10.47 0.09
C LYS A 190 -3.89 11.43 1.09
N LEU A 191 -3.34 10.93 2.20
CA LEU A 191 -2.72 11.75 3.24
C LEU A 191 -1.42 12.39 2.78
N GLU A 192 -0.58 11.64 2.07
CA GLU A 192 0.67 12.17 1.55
C GLU A 192 0.45 13.14 0.38
N ALA A 193 -0.68 13.02 -0.35
CA ALA A 193 -1.14 14.03 -1.29
C ALA A 193 -1.64 15.31 -0.58
N ALA A 194 -2.43 15.14 0.49
CA ALA A 194 -3.04 16.24 1.24
C ALA A 194 -2.02 17.06 2.06
N SER A 195 -0.99 16.42 2.65
CA SER A 195 0.08 17.08 3.42
C SER A 195 0.91 18.06 2.59
N ARG A 196 0.71 18.09 1.27
CA ARG A 196 1.43 18.92 0.30
C ARG A 196 0.58 20.03 -0.31
N SER A 197 -0.72 20.05 -0.02
CA SER A 197 -1.66 21.08 -0.44
C SER A 197 -1.87 22.16 0.64
N ALA A 198 -1.21 22.01 1.80
CA ALA A 198 -1.26 22.88 2.96
C ALA A 198 0.07 23.64 3.12
#